data_AF-A0A8H5YTS9-F1
#
_entry.id   AF-A0A8H5YTS9-F1
#
_cell.length_a   1.000
_cell.length_b   1.000
_cell.length_c   1.000
_cell.angle_alpha   90.00
_cell.angle_beta   90.00
_cell.angle_gamma   90.00
#
_symmetry.space_group_name_H-M   'P 1'
#
loop_
_entity.id
_entity.type
_entity.pdbx_description
1 polymer ?
#
loop_
_entity_poly.entity_id
_entity_poly.type
_entity_poly.pdbx_seq_one_letter_code
_entity_poly.pdbx_strand_id
1 'polypeptide(L)'
;LLARGVPCSLCNDDPAMLGQDTAGMSHDFWQALQGWKNLGLAGLGSLAENSVRWAAFEDQSQTDWINDIKQASLGTNVKAKRMQEWQIEWEKFCLWIVEEFGDEFGDEKEKEKASDA
;
A
#
# COMPACT_ATOMS: atom_id res chain seq x y z
N LEU A 1 -2.25 11.85 10.45
CA LEU A 1 -2.37 10.57 11.20
C LEU A 1 -1.18 9.67 10.91
N LEU A 2 -0.90 9.37 9.63
CA LEU A 2 0.27 8.61 9.19
C LEU A 2 1.60 9.09 9.79
N ALA A 3 1.89 10.40 9.72
CA ALA A 3 3.12 10.99 10.31
C ALA A 3 3.22 10.85 11.84
N ARG A 4 2.15 10.44 12.52
CA ARG A 4 2.11 10.16 13.97
C ARG A 4 2.05 8.66 14.27
N GLY A 5 2.27 7.79 13.28
CA GLY A 5 2.26 6.33 13.45
C GLY A 5 0.87 5.73 13.62
N VAL A 6 -0.20 6.46 13.30
CA VAL A 6 -1.56 5.91 13.35
C VAL A 6 -1.79 5.09 12.08
N PRO A 7 -2.13 3.78 12.18
CA PRO A 7 -2.49 2.96 11.04
C PRO A 7 -3.75 3.51 10.38
N CYS A 8 -3.72 3.68 9.07
CA CYS A 8 -4.87 4.13 8.27
C CYS A 8 -4.93 3.31 6.98
N SER A 9 -6.13 3.19 6.41
CA SER A 9 -6.38 2.66 5.07
C SER A 9 -7.16 3.69 4.26
N LEU A 10 -7.01 3.68 2.94
CA LEU A 10 -7.84 4.47 2.03
C LEU A 10 -9.15 3.74 1.72
N CYS A 11 -10.21 4.50 1.49
CA CYS A 11 -11.52 4.03 1.06
C CYS A 11 -12.12 5.09 0.14
N ASN A 12 -12.84 4.67 -0.90
CA ASN A 12 -13.49 5.57 -1.86
C ASN A 12 -14.94 5.93 -1.49
N ASP A 13 -15.46 5.37 -0.38
CA ASP A 13 -16.79 5.60 0.21
C ASP A 13 -17.94 5.33 -0.78
N ASP A 14 -18.28 6.31 -1.62
CA ASP A 14 -19.29 6.24 -2.68
C ASP A 14 -18.70 6.65 -4.05
N PRO A 15 -17.88 5.80 -4.71
CA PRO A 15 -17.15 6.17 -5.93
C PRO A 15 -18.07 6.59 -7.09
N ALA A 16 -19.30 6.06 -7.13
CA ALA A 16 -20.30 6.40 -8.14
C ALA A 16 -20.85 7.83 -8.00
N MET A 17 -20.89 8.38 -6.78
CA MET A 17 -21.35 9.74 -6.52
C MET A 17 -20.28 10.79 -6.80
N LEU A 18 -19.00 10.37 -6.83
CA LEU A 18 -17.83 11.23 -7.01
C LEU A 18 -17.37 11.34 -8.47
N GLY A 19 -18.08 10.71 -9.41
CA GLY A 19 -17.84 10.87 -10.85
C GLY A 19 -16.54 10.26 -11.36
N GLN A 20 -16.03 9.22 -10.71
CA GLN A 20 -14.80 8.54 -11.12
C GLN A 20 -15.01 7.54 -12.28
N ASP A 21 -16.25 7.32 -12.73
CA ASP A 21 -16.69 6.47 -13.87
C ASP A 21 -16.11 5.05 -13.93
N THR A 22 -15.35 4.63 -12.91
CA THR A 22 -14.72 3.32 -12.77
C THR A 22 -14.85 2.85 -11.33
N ALA A 23 -15.14 1.55 -11.15
CA ALA A 23 -15.14 0.94 -9.83
C ALA A 23 -13.70 0.59 -9.45
N GLY A 24 -13.14 1.26 -8.44
CA GLY A 24 -11.79 0.96 -7.95
C GLY A 24 -11.26 1.99 -6.97
N MET A 25 -10.04 1.73 -6.48
CA MET A 25 -9.32 2.60 -5.55
C MET A 25 -8.21 3.42 -6.22
N SER A 26 -7.94 3.19 -7.51
CA SER A 26 -6.77 3.75 -8.20
C SER A 26 -6.77 5.29 -8.21
N HIS A 27 -7.94 5.91 -8.39
CA HIS A 27 -8.07 7.36 -8.34
C HIS A 27 -7.73 7.93 -6.96
N ASP A 28 -8.21 7.32 -5.87
CA ASP A 28 -7.94 7.75 -4.50
C ASP A 28 -6.47 7.58 -4.13
N PHE A 29 -5.85 6.47 -4.54
CA PHE A 29 -4.41 6.27 -4.37
C PHE A 29 -3.59 7.29 -5.15
N TRP A 30 -3.99 7.61 -6.39
CA TRP A 30 -3.35 8.64 -7.19
C TRP A 30 -3.50 10.03 -6.55
N GLN A 31 -4.69 10.38 -6.09
CA GLN A 31 -4.93 11.65 -5.40
C GLN A 31 -4.14 11.75 -4.09
N ALA A 32 -4.03 10.68 -3.31
CA ALA A 32 -3.22 10.65 -2.10
C ALA A 32 -1.74 10.87 -2.40
N LEU A 33 -1.21 10.21 -3.44
CA LEU A 33 0.18 10.37 -3.90
C LEU A 33 0.47 11.81 -4.33
N GLN A 34 -0.41 12.41 -5.14
CA GLN A 34 -0.24 13.78 -5.64
C GLN A 34 -0.45 14.83 -4.55
N GLY A 35 -1.37 14.59 -3.61
CA GLY A 35 -1.79 15.55 -2.60
C GLY A 35 -0.87 15.62 -1.38
N TRP A 36 -0.20 14.53 -1.02
CA TRP A 36 0.65 14.48 0.18
C TRP A 36 2.13 14.44 -0.17
N LYS A 37 2.82 15.55 0.04
CA LYS A 37 4.27 15.71 -0.25
C LYS A 37 5.19 14.71 0.47
N ASN A 38 4.71 14.09 1.54
CA ASN A 38 5.46 13.15 2.36
C ASN A 38 4.95 11.70 2.24
N LEU A 39 4.10 11.41 1.27
CA LEU A 39 3.63 10.05 0.98
C LEU A 39 4.31 9.54 -0.30
N GLY A 40 5.31 8.69 -0.14
CA GLY A 40 5.93 7.96 -1.25
C GLY A 40 5.32 6.58 -1.47
N LEU A 41 5.91 5.81 -2.39
CA LEU A 41 5.50 4.45 -2.75
C LEU A 41 5.36 3.52 -1.52
N ALA A 42 6.32 3.56 -0.60
CA ALA A 42 6.25 2.77 0.64
C ALA A 42 5.04 3.17 1.53
N GLY A 43 4.67 4.45 1.51
CA GLY A 43 3.49 4.95 2.22
C GLY A 43 2.19 4.43 1.60
N LEU A 44 2.10 4.38 0.27
CA LEU A 44 0.97 3.77 -0.43
C LEU A 44 0.87 2.27 -0.12
N GLY A 45 1.99 1.56 -0.13
CA GLY A 45 2.05 0.14 0.26
C GLY A 45 1.56 -0.06 1.69
N SER A 46 1.98 0.78 2.63
CA SER A 46 1.51 0.71 4.02
C SER A 46 0.02 0.99 4.17
N LEU A 47 -0.54 1.95 3.43
CA LEU A 47 -1.99 2.23 3.42
C LEU A 47 -2.79 1.02 2.92
N ALA A 48 -2.32 0.38 1.85
CA ALA A 48 -2.95 -0.81 1.29
C ALA A 48 -2.80 -2.02 2.23
N GLU A 49 -1.62 -2.25 2.80
CA GLU A 49 -1.37 -3.31 3.78
C GLU A 49 -2.29 -3.16 5.01
N ASN A 50 -2.46 -1.93 5.51
CA ASN A 50 -3.33 -1.66 6.64
C ASN A 50 -4.79 -2.05 6.36
N SER A 51 -5.26 -1.91 5.11
CA SER A 51 -6.62 -2.32 4.74
C SER A 51 -6.82 -3.83 4.93
N VAL A 52 -5.80 -4.65 4.60
CA VAL A 52 -5.80 -6.10 4.81
C VAL A 52 -5.64 -6.42 6.30
N ARG A 53 -4.66 -5.78 6.96
CA ARG A 53 -4.33 -6.06 8.36
C ARG A 53 -5.50 -5.80 9.29
N TRP A 54 -6.26 -4.74 9.07
CA TRP A 54 -7.38 -4.33 9.91
C TRP A 54 -8.76 -4.85 9.43
N ALA A 55 -8.84 -5.53 8.29
CA ALA A 55 -10.09 -6.12 7.82
C ALA A 55 -10.63 -7.20 8.79
N ALA A 56 -11.96 -7.30 8.88
CA ALA A 56 -12.65 -8.41 9.55
C ALA A 56 -12.97 -9.49 8.51
N PHE A 57 -12.04 -10.43 8.29
CA PHE A 57 -12.21 -11.51 7.31
C PHE A 57 -13.17 -12.61 7.76
N GLU A 58 -13.32 -12.77 9.06
CA GLU A 58 -14.09 -13.83 9.70
C GLU A 58 -14.80 -13.24 10.93
N ASP A 59 -15.87 -13.88 11.37
CA ASP A 59 -16.51 -13.54 12.64
C ASP A 59 -15.57 -13.94 13.80
N GLN A 60 -15.18 -12.97 14.60
CA GLN A 60 -14.17 -13.15 15.66
C GLN A 60 -14.54 -12.38 16.91
N SER A 61 -14.10 -12.88 18.06
CA SER A 61 -14.10 -12.07 19.27
C SER A 61 -13.12 -10.89 19.12
N GLN A 62 -13.35 -9.81 19.86
CA GLN A 62 -12.43 -8.66 19.86
C GLN A 62 -10.99 -9.08 20.23
N THR A 63 -10.85 -9.99 21.18
CA THR A 63 -9.55 -10.50 21.65
C THR A 63 -8.82 -11.23 20.53
N ASP A 64 -9.52 -12.13 19.82
CA ASP A 64 -8.93 -12.91 18.74
C ASP A 64 -8.57 -12.00 17.55
N TRP A 65 -9.44 -11.06 17.18
CA TRP A 65 -9.17 -10.10 16.11
C TRP A 65 -7.94 -9.22 16.40
N ILE A 66 -7.78 -8.74 17.64
CA ILE A 66 -6.58 -7.99 18.06
C ILE A 66 -5.33 -8.87 18.01
N ASN A 67 -5.43 -10.12 18.45
CA ASN A 67 -4.31 -11.06 18.39
C ASN A 67 -3.90 -11.31 16.94
N ASP A 68 -4.86 -11.47 16.03
CA ASP A 68 -4.61 -11.70 14.61
C ASP A 68 -3.98 -10.48 13.93
N ILE A 69 -4.41 -9.25 14.28
CA ILE A 69 -3.74 -8.01 13.83
C ILE A 69 -2.26 -8.00 14.25
N LYS A 70 -1.95 -8.47 15.47
CA LYS A 70 -0.57 -8.52 15.99
C LYS A 70 0.25 -9.60 15.31
N GLN A 71 -0.31 -10.80 15.12
CA GLN A 71 0.35 -11.92 14.45
C GLN A 71 0.61 -11.63 12.97
N ALA A 72 -0.25 -10.83 12.31
CA ALA A 72 -0.11 -10.45 10.91
C ALA A 72 0.18 -11.69 10.03
N SER A 73 1.24 -11.68 9.22
CA SER A 73 1.61 -12.81 8.34
C SER A 73 2.17 -14.04 9.05
N LEU A 74 2.42 -13.99 10.37
CA LEU A 74 2.94 -15.11 11.16
C LEU A 74 1.84 -16.05 11.69
N GLY A 75 0.57 -15.64 11.58
CA GLY A 75 -0.56 -16.48 11.97
C GLY A 75 -0.86 -17.59 10.96
N THR A 76 -1.87 -18.40 11.25
CA THR A 76 -2.33 -19.50 10.38
C THR A 76 -3.79 -19.33 9.92
N ASN A 77 -4.43 -18.21 10.27
CA ASN A 77 -5.82 -17.90 9.92
C ASN A 77 -5.93 -17.22 8.53
N VAL A 78 -7.16 -16.86 8.14
CA VAL A 78 -7.42 -16.21 6.85
C VAL A 78 -6.69 -14.86 6.75
N LYS A 79 -6.67 -14.05 7.81
CA LYS A 79 -5.95 -12.77 7.81
C LYS A 79 -4.46 -12.96 7.50
N ALA A 80 -3.80 -13.92 8.17
CA ALA A 80 -2.39 -14.20 7.94
C ALA A 80 -2.12 -14.62 6.49
N LYS A 81 -2.97 -15.48 5.93
CA LYS A 81 -2.91 -15.84 4.51
C LYS A 81 -3.03 -14.62 3.60
N ARG A 82 -4.00 -13.73 3.84
CA ARG A 82 -4.18 -12.50 3.05
C ARG A 82 -3.00 -11.53 3.20
N MET A 83 -2.39 -11.46 4.38
CA MET A 83 -1.18 -10.66 4.59
C MET A 83 0.01 -11.21 3.79
N GLN A 84 0.18 -12.52 3.72
CA GLN A 84 1.22 -13.16 2.90
C GLN A 84 0.97 -12.93 1.40
N GLU A 85 -0.27 -13.11 0.94
CA GLU A 85 -0.67 -12.81 -0.44
C GLU A 85 -0.39 -11.34 -0.81
N TRP A 86 -0.76 -10.41 0.07
CA TRP A 86 -0.46 -9.00 -0.10
C TRP A 86 1.04 -8.72 -0.22
N GLN A 87 1.87 -9.30 0.66
CA GLN A 87 3.32 -9.11 0.62
C GLN A 87 3.91 -9.57 -0.72
N ILE A 88 3.46 -10.71 -1.23
CA ILE A 88 3.90 -11.24 -2.53
C ILE A 88 3.48 -10.31 -3.68
N GLU A 89 2.22 -9.89 -3.71
CA GLU A 89 1.73 -9.02 -4.79
C GLU A 89 2.36 -7.63 -4.73
N TRP A 90 2.63 -7.12 -3.53
CA TRP A 90 3.34 -5.84 -3.34
C TRP A 90 4.77 -5.91 -3.87
N GLU A 91 5.51 -6.99 -3.57
CA GLU A 91 6.87 -7.18 -4.08
C GLU A 91 6.89 -7.30 -5.60
N LYS A 92 5.94 -8.05 -6.19
CA LYS A 92 5.78 -8.13 -7.66
C LYS A 92 5.49 -6.76 -8.27
N PHE A 93 4.64 -5.96 -7.65
CA PHE A 93 4.33 -4.61 -8.12
C PHE A 93 5.55 -3.71 -8.07
N CYS A 94 6.31 -3.73 -6.97
CA CYS A 94 7.56 -2.98 -6.87
C CYS A 94 8.60 -3.43 -7.91
N LEU A 95 8.73 -4.74 -8.13
CA LEU A 95 9.60 -5.28 -9.16
C LEU A 95 9.20 -4.78 -10.55
N TRP A 96 7.91 -4.90 -10.90
CA TRP A 96 7.38 -4.41 -12.17
C TRP A 96 7.67 -2.92 -12.39
N ILE A 97 7.53 -2.08 -11.34
CA ILE A 97 7.87 -0.65 -11.45
C ILE A 97 9.34 -0.47 -11.86
N VAL A 98 10.26 -1.22 -11.23
CA VAL A 98 11.69 -1.11 -11.52
C VAL A 98 12.00 -1.65 -12.91
N GLU A 99 11.42 -2.78 -13.31
CA GLU A 99 11.63 -3.37 -14.64
C GLU A 99 11.08 -2.48 -15.77
N GLU A 100 9.92 -1.85 -15.56
CA GLU A 100 9.27 -1.02 -16.57
C GLU A 100 9.87 0.39 -16.65
N PHE A 101 10.16 1.00 -15.50
CA PHE A 101 10.49 2.43 -15.41
C PHE A 101 11.92 2.71 -14.92
N GLY A 102 12.66 1.69 -14.49
CA GLY A 102 14.00 1.85 -13.91
C GLY A 102 15.02 2.43 -14.89
N ASP A 103 15.01 2.01 -16.15
CA ASP A 103 15.98 2.53 -17.14
C ASP A 103 15.73 4.00 -17.51
N GLU A 104 14.47 4.43 -17.52
CA GLU A 104 14.09 5.81 -17.86
C GLU A 104 14.28 6.77 -16.67
N PHE A 105 13.92 6.33 -15.46
CA PHE A 105 13.82 7.21 -14.28
C PHE A 105 14.78 6.85 -13.13
N GLY A 106 15.53 5.75 -13.21
CA GLY A 106 16.31 5.19 -12.10
C GLY A 106 17.65 5.88 -11.81
N ASP A 107 18.20 6.65 -12.77
CA ASP A 107 19.61 7.08 -12.74
C ASP A 107 19.84 8.60 -12.84
N GLU A 108 19.02 9.42 -12.19
CA GLU A 108 19.28 10.87 -12.14
C GLU A 108 20.48 11.27 -11.26
N LYS A 109 21.06 10.37 -10.45
CA LYS A 109 22.21 10.69 -9.57
C LYS A 109 23.58 10.15 -10.01
N GLU A 110 23.65 9.27 -11.00
CA GLU A 110 24.94 8.76 -11.50
C GLU A 110 25.46 9.56 -12.69
N LYS A 111 24.58 10.14 -13.52
CA LYS A 111 24.99 10.90 -14.70
C LYS A 111 25.61 12.26 -14.39
N GLU A 112 25.23 12.92 -13.28
CA GLU A 112 25.81 14.21 -12.86
C GLU A 112 27.23 14.04 -12.27
N LYS A 113 27.53 12.91 -11.61
CA LYS A 113 28.89 12.61 -11.11
C LYS A 113 29.86 12.17 -12.21
N ALA A 114 29.36 11.63 -13.31
CA ALA A 114 30.18 11.21 -14.45
C ALA A 114 30.50 12.35 -15.43
N SER A 115 29.74 13.46 -15.42
CA SER A 115 30.02 14.64 -16.25
C SER A 115 30.98 15.64 -15.61
N ASP A 116 31.21 15.54 -14.29
CA ASP A 116 32.06 16.43 -13.50
C ASP A 116 33.44 15.80 -13.12
N ALA A 117 33.77 14.64 -13.68
CA ALA A 117 35.03 13.90 -13.43
C ALA A 117 35.95 13.84 -14.65
#